data_AF-A0A9P6JR53-F1
#
_entry.id   AF-A0A9P6JR53-F1
#
_cell.length_a   1.000
_cell.length_b   1.000
_cell.length_c   1.000
_cell.angle_alpha   90.00
_cell.angle_beta   90.00
_cell.angle_gamma   90.00
#
_symmetry.space_group_name_H-M   'P 1'
#
loop_
_entity.id
_entity.type
_entity.pdbx_description
1 polymer ?
#
loop_
_entity_poly.entity_id
_entity_poly.type
_entity_poly.pdbx_seq_one_letter_code
_entity_poly.pdbx_strand_id
1 'polypeptide(L)'
;MGQTLALIHDLSEYDGRDIELFLGGDGSGNAACWVLDYSQMRPWYNEISSLCASFFHDEPYYPRPDPTNTMYIAFKTSYQEQTTENNRPLVKEFFDVLEVAWAAR
;
A
#
# COMPACT_ATOMS: atom_id res chain seq x y z
N MET A 1 -1.14 1.74 7.46
CA MET A 1 -1.29 1.87 5.98
C MET A 1 -0.25 1.04 5.25
N GLY A 2 1.04 1.42 5.26
CA GLY A 2 2.08 0.67 4.54
C GLY A 2 2.18 -0.79 4.97
N GLN A 3 2.19 -1.04 6.29
CA GLN A 3 2.10 -2.39 6.85
C GLN A 3 0.89 -3.19 6.32
N THR A 4 -0.30 -2.60 6.37
CA THR A 4 -1.53 -3.26 5.90
C THR A 4 -1.46 -3.60 4.42
N LEU A 5 -1.01 -2.66 3.59
CA LEU A 5 -0.91 -2.88 2.14
C LEU A 5 0.14 -3.95 1.82
N ALA A 6 1.26 -3.98 2.55
CA ALA A 6 2.24 -5.05 2.42
C ALA A 6 1.64 -6.43 2.71
N LEU A 7 0.84 -6.58 3.77
CA LEU A 7 0.17 -7.85 4.08
C LEU A 7 -0.81 -8.27 2.98
N ILE A 8 -1.54 -7.31 2.38
CA ILE A 8 -2.46 -7.57 1.28
C ILE A 8 -1.70 -8.07 0.04
N HIS A 9 -0.61 -7.40 -0.32
CA HIS A 9 0.18 -7.75 -1.51
C HIS A 9 0.97 -9.06 -1.31
N ASP A 10 1.61 -9.23 -0.15
CA ASP A 10 2.60 -10.30 0.13
C ASP A 10 1.96 -11.60 0.63
N LEU A 11 0.98 -11.51 1.55
CA LEU A 11 0.34 -12.71 2.12
C LEU A 11 -0.97 -13.09 1.44
N SER A 12 -1.71 -12.10 0.94
CA SER A 12 -3.02 -12.34 0.34
C SER A 12 -2.98 -12.37 -1.18
N GLU A 13 -1.87 -11.93 -1.80
CA GLU A 13 -1.68 -11.87 -3.25
C GLU A 13 -2.72 -11.01 -4.00
N TYR A 14 -3.28 -9.98 -3.34
CA TYR A 14 -4.21 -9.01 -3.93
C TYR A 14 -3.57 -7.64 -4.15
N ASP A 15 -4.13 -6.84 -5.07
CA ASP A 15 -3.60 -5.56 -5.52
C ASP A 15 -3.95 -4.36 -4.63
N GLY A 16 -4.74 -4.57 -3.57
CA GLY A 16 -5.12 -3.50 -2.66
C GLY A 16 -6.08 -2.46 -3.24
N ARG A 17 -6.71 -2.73 -4.38
CA ARG A 17 -7.59 -1.76 -5.05
C ARG A 17 -8.85 -1.46 -4.25
N ASP A 18 -9.19 -0.16 -4.16
CA ASP A 18 -10.41 0.38 -3.54
C ASP A 18 -10.52 0.06 -2.04
N ILE A 19 -9.40 -0.19 -1.37
CA ILE A 19 -9.43 -0.45 0.07
C ILE A 19 -9.64 0.82 0.87
N GLU A 20 -10.48 0.74 1.89
CA GLU A 20 -10.70 1.84 2.81
C GLU A 20 -10.08 1.56 4.18
N LEU A 21 -9.25 2.50 4.64
CA LEU A 21 -8.56 2.45 5.93
C LEU A 21 -9.18 3.48 6.87
N PHE A 22 -9.88 3.01 7.91
CA PHE A 22 -10.52 3.88 8.90
C PHE A 22 -9.80 3.83 10.24
N LEU A 23 -9.64 4.99 10.87
CA LEU A 23 -9.31 5.09 12.28
C LEU A 23 -10.60 5.32 13.06
N GLY A 24 -10.90 4.41 13.98
CA GLY A 24 -12.13 4.48 14.78
C GLY A 24 -11.90 4.02 16.21
N GLY A 25 -12.92 4.15 17.05
CA GLY A 25 -12.91 3.55 18.37
C GLY A 25 -13.11 2.04 18.28
N ASP A 26 -12.55 1.30 19.24
CA ASP A 26 -12.81 -0.13 19.41
C ASP A 26 -14.03 -0.42 20.33
N GLY A 27 -14.70 0.63 20.82
CA GLY A 27 -15.80 0.54 21.77
C GLY A 27 -15.37 0.41 23.24
N SER A 28 -14.07 0.31 23.53
CA SER A 28 -13.51 0.21 24.88
C SER A 28 -12.72 1.46 25.31
N GLY A 29 -12.79 2.52 24.50
CA GLY A 29 -12.06 3.77 24.72
C GLY A 29 -10.66 3.80 24.08
N ASN A 30 -10.28 2.76 23.33
CA ASN A 30 -9.05 2.75 22.55
C ASN A 30 -9.34 3.07 21.07
N ALA A 31 -8.27 3.38 20.34
CA ALA A 31 -8.32 3.54 18.89
C ALA A 31 -7.94 2.21 18.20
N ALA A 32 -8.64 1.89 17.12
CA ALA A 32 -8.37 0.77 16.24
C ALA A 32 -8.35 1.21 14.77
N CYS A 33 -7.55 0.50 13.98
CA CYS A 33 -7.58 0.63 12.53
C CYS A 33 -8.49 -0.45 11.95
N TRP A 34 -9.45 -0.02 11.15
CA TRP A 34 -10.36 -0.88 10.41
C TRP A 34 -10.00 -0.83 8.94
N VAL A 35 -10.06 -1.99 8.29
CA VAL A 35 -9.80 -2.12 6.86
C VAL A 35 -11.10 -2.65 6.26
N LEU A 36 -11.69 -1.89 5.36
CA LEU A 36 -13.01 -2.12 4.77
C LEU A 36 -12.93 -2.06 3.24
N ASP A 37 -14.06 -2.38 2.61
CA ASP A 37 -14.28 -2.42 1.16
C ASP A 37 -13.19 -3.15 0.36
N TYR A 38 -13.23 -4.48 0.41
CA TYR A 38 -12.32 -5.35 -0.35
C TYR A 38 -12.92 -5.75 -1.70
N SER A 39 -14.07 -5.19 -2.08
CA SER A 39 -14.94 -5.76 -3.11
C SER A 39 -14.36 -5.64 -4.53
N GLN A 40 -13.46 -4.67 -4.74
CA GLN A 40 -12.84 -4.43 -6.05
C GLN A 40 -11.40 -4.93 -6.17
N MET A 41 -10.84 -5.52 -5.10
CA MET A 41 -9.51 -6.11 -5.11
C MET A 41 -9.39 -7.21 -6.17
N ARG A 42 -8.19 -7.31 -6.76
CA ARG A 42 -7.87 -8.32 -7.77
C ARG A 42 -6.57 -9.01 -7.42
N PRO A 43 -6.42 -10.30 -7.75
CA PRO A 43 -5.11 -10.93 -7.70
C PRO A 43 -4.14 -10.20 -8.62
N TRP A 44 -2.92 -9.93 -8.16
CA TRP A 44 -1.94 -9.14 -8.93
C TRP A 44 -0.88 -9.98 -9.66
N TYR A 45 -0.86 -11.31 -9.47
CA TYR A 45 -0.05 -12.29 -10.23
C TYR A 45 1.43 -11.90 -10.48
N ASN A 46 2.08 -11.21 -9.55
CA ASN A 46 3.45 -10.69 -9.68
C ASN A 46 3.64 -9.58 -10.74
N GLU A 47 2.56 -8.92 -11.17
CA GLU A 47 2.60 -7.79 -12.09
C GLU A 47 2.65 -6.46 -11.32
N ILE A 48 3.84 -5.86 -11.22
CA ILE A 48 4.05 -4.57 -10.54
C ILE A 48 3.17 -3.45 -11.13
N SER A 49 2.93 -3.47 -12.44
CA SER A 49 2.04 -2.50 -13.10
C SER A 49 0.62 -2.52 -12.54
N SER A 50 0.11 -3.69 -12.15
CA SER A 50 -1.21 -3.85 -11.54
C SER A 50 -1.25 -3.22 -10.14
N LEU A 51 -0.21 -3.44 -9.32
CA LEU A 51 -0.08 -2.79 -8.01
C LEU A 51 -0.01 -1.27 -8.13
N CYS A 52 0.79 -0.74 -9.06
CA CYS A 52 0.90 0.69 -9.27
C CYS A 52 -0.42 1.30 -9.77
N ALA A 53 -1.14 0.60 -10.66
CA ALA A 53 -2.43 1.04 -11.16
C ALA A 53 -3.47 1.14 -10.02
N SER A 54 -3.48 0.17 -9.11
CA SER A 54 -4.38 0.17 -7.94
C SER A 54 -3.97 1.22 -6.91
N PHE A 55 -2.67 1.39 -6.63
CA PHE A 55 -2.19 2.49 -5.79
C PHE A 55 -2.62 3.87 -6.31
N PHE A 56 -2.52 4.11 -7.63
CA PHE A 56 -2.94 5.40 -8.21
C PHE A 56 -4.45 5.55 -8.37
N HIS A 57 -5.20 4.45 -8.36
CA HIS A 57 -6.65 4.51 -8.27
C HIS A 57 -7.10 5.08 -6.92
N ASP A 58 -6.40 4.67 -5.86
CA ASP A 58 -6.68 5.05 -4.48
C ASP A 58 -5.85 6.28 -4.02
N GLU A 59 -5.20 6.99 -4.96
CA GLU A 59 -4.25 8.08 -4.68
C GLU A 59 -4.76 9.14 -3.69
N PRO A 60 -6.04 9.55 -3.69
CA PRO A 60 -6.54 10.51 -2.70
C PRO A 60 -6.34 10.07 -1.24
N TYR A 61 -6.17 8.76 -0.99
CA TYR A 61 -6.07 8.17 0.33
C TYR A 61 -4.64 7.80 0.73
N TYR A 62 -3.71 7.67 -0.22
CA TYR A 62 -2.32 7.33 0.06
C TYR A 62 -1.37 8.53 0.14
N PRO A 63 -0.27 8.43 0.90
CA PRO A 63 0.80 9.43 0.83
C PRO A 63 1.37 9.51 -0.58
N ARG A 64 1.50 10.74 -1.11
CA ARG A 64 2.09 11.02 -2.42
C ARG A 64 3.50 10.39 -2.53
N PRO A 65 3.83 9.66 -3.62
CA PRO A 65 5.14 9.02 -3.83
C PRO A 65 6.32 9.99 -4.06
N ASP A 66 6.53 10.88 -3.12
CA ASP A 66 7.59 11.87 -3.10
C ASP A 66 8.63 11.45 -2.03
N PRO A 67 9.88 11.13 -2.42
CA PRO A 67 10.94 10.74 -1.48
C PRO A 67 11.28 11.80 -0.42
N THR A 68 10.81 13.03 -0.55
CA THR A 68 10.98 14.10 0.44
C THR A 68 9.78 14.22 1.40
N ASN A 69 8.67 13.55 1.11
CA ASN A 69 7.46 13.55 1.93
C ASN A 69 7.60 12.58 3.11
N THR A 70 7.58 13.11 4.33
CA THR A 70 7.73 12.34 5.56
C THR A 70 6.67 11.25 5.75
N MET A 71 5.43 11.49 5.30
CA MET A 71 4.35 10.50 5.37
C MET A 71 4.58 9.35 4.40
N TYR A 72 5.12 9.64 3.21
CA TYR A 72 5.48 8.62 2.23
C TYR A 72 6.70 7.81 2.67
N ILE A 73 7.72 8.46 3.23
CA ILE A 73 8.87 7.77 3.83
C ILE A 73 8.38 6.80 4.91
N ALA A 74 7.53 7.25 5.84
CA ALA A 74 6.99 6.38 6.89
C ALA A 74 6.14 5.22 6.32
N PHE A 75 5.32 5.50 5.31
CA PHE A 75 4.56 4.48 4.60
C PHE A 75 5.46 3.43 3.95
N LYS A 76 6.45 3.86 3.15
CA LYS A 76 7.41 2.99 2.46
C LYS A 76 8.23 2.14 3.44
N THR A 77 8.74 2.74 4.51
CA THR A 77 9.47 2.02 5.56
C THR A 77 8.60 0.93 6.19
N SER A 78 7.39 1.28 6.66
CA SER A 78 6.49 0.30 7.30
C SER A 78 6.05 -0.83 6.35
N TYR A 79 5.92 -0.53 5.05
CA TYR A 79 5.63 -1.54 4.03
C TYR A 79 6.82 -2.51 3.90
N GLN A 80 8.04 -1.98 3.75
CA GLN A 80 9.25 -2.77 3.56
C GLN A 80 9.61 -3.63 4.78
N GLU A 81 9.33 -3.15 5.99
CA GLU A 81 9.52 -3.89 7.25
C GLU A 81 8.55 -5.07 7.38
N GLN A 82 7.34 -4.94 6.83
CA GLN A 82 6.31 -5.97 6.89
C GLN A 82 6.43 -7.03 5.79
N THR A 83 7.15 -6.73 4.71
CA THR A 83 7.34 -7.64 3.58
C THR A 83 8.31 -8.76 3.93
N THR A 84 7.98 -9.99 3.55
CA THR A 84 8.86 -11.16 3.61
C THR A 84 10.13 -10.99 2.77
N GLU A 85 11.21 -11.65 3.19
CA GLU A 85 12.52 -11.54 2.53
C GLU A 85 12.47 -11.89 1.03
N ASN A 86 11.65 -12.89 0.67
CA ASN A 86 11.50 -13.36 -0.71
C ASN A 86 10.92 -12.30 -1.64
N ASN A 87 10.05 -11.42 -1.12
CA ASN A 87 9.34 -10.43 -1.92
C ASN A 87 9.99 -9.03 -1.86
N ARG A 88 11.09 -8.83 -1.10
CA ARG A 88 11.82 -7.56 -1.08
C ARG A 88 12.25 -7.03 -2.46
N PRO A 89 12.74 -7.86 -3.41
CA PRO A 89 13.10 -7.38 -4.74
C PRO A 89 11.89 -6.78 -5.49
N LEU A 90 10.73 -7.45 -5.43
CA LEU A 90 9.48 -6.97 -6.02
C LEU A 90 9.01 -5.67 -5.36
N VAL A 91 9.12 -5.57 -4.04
CA VAL A 91 8.77 -4.34 -3.31
C VAL A 91 9.68 -3.17 -3.66
N LYS A 92 10.97 -3.42 -3.86
CA LYS A 92 11.88 -2.38 -4.35
C LYS A 92 11.42 -1.89 -5.73
N GLU A 93 11.14 -2.81 -6.65
CA GLU A 93 10.65 -2.48 -7.98
C GLU A 93 9.34 -1.68 -7.95
N PHE A 94 8.38 -2.10 -7.12
CA PHE A 94 7.12 -1.39 -6.92
C PHE A 94 7.32 0.09 -6.54
N PHE A 95 8.15 0.37 -5.54
CA PHE A 95 8.40 1.75 -5.12
C PHE A 95 9.23 2.55 -6.13
N ASP A 96 10.20 1.93 -6.81
CA ASP A 96 10.96 2.58 -7.88
C ASP A 96 10.01 3.02 -9.02
N VAL A 97 9.09 2.14 -9.43
CA VAL A 97 8.09 2.44 -10.48
C VAL A 97 7.12 3.53 -10.01
N LEU A 98 6.63 3.48 -8.77
CA LEU A 98 5.73 4.51 -8.23
C LEU A 98 6.38 5.90 -8.22
N GLU A 99 7.62 6.00 -7.77
CA GLU A 99 8.35 7.28 -7.68
C GLU A 99 8.64 7.85 -9.07
N VAL A 100 9.06 7.01 -10.02
CA VAL A 100 9.26 7.42 -11.42
C VAL A 100 7.94 7.88 -12.04
N ALA A 101 6.86 7.13 -11.86
CA ALA A 101 5.55 7.48 -12.39
C ALA A 101 4.99 8.76 -11.78
N TRP A 102 5.23 9.01 -10.49
CA TRP A 102 4.84 10.24 -9.82
C TRP A 102 5.63 11.45 -10.30
N ALA A 103 6.96 11.33 -10.43
CA ALA A 103 7.82 12.41 -10.91
C ALA A 103 7.52 12.84 -12.37
N ALA A 104 6.84 11.99 -13.15
CA ALA A 104 6.44 12.28 -14.52
C ALA A 104 5.05 12.95 -14.66
N ARG A 105 4.34 13.19 -13.54
CA ARG A 105 3.03 13.86 -13.50
C ARG A 105 3.16 15.36 -13.29
#